data_AF-A0A510G8P6-F1
#
_entry.id   AF-A0A510G8P6-F1
#
_cell.length_a   1.000
_cell.length_b   1.000
_cell.length_c   1.000
_cell.angle_alpha   90.00
_cell.angle_beta   90.00
_cell.angle_gamma   90.00
#
_symmetry.space_group_name_H-M   'P 1'
#
loop_
_entity.id
_entity.type
_entity.pdbx_description
1 polymer ?
#
loop_
_entity_poly.entity_id
_entity_poly.type
_entity_poly.pdbx_seq_one_letter_code
_entity_poly.pdbx_strand_id
1 'polypeptide(L)' 'MAGNYDNELWTVFPQLTEEQKKCFELLEKAYVDARYDKNYKITKEQLLYLIERIEKLKEITERIYLARINR' A
#
# COMPACT_ATOMS: atom_id res chain seq x y z
N MET A 1 -2.95 -8.33 -13.08
CA MET A 1 -2.68 -7.34 -12.00
C MET A 1 -1.19 -7.39 -11.65
N ALA A 2 -0.67 -6.42 -10.89
CA ALA A 2 0.78 -6.25 -10.65
C ALA A 2 1.50 -7.52 -10.13
N GLY A 3 0.80 -8.38 -9.40
CA GLY A 3 1.34 -9.65 -8.92
C GLY A 3 1.74 -10.67 -10.00
N ASN A 4 1.40 -10.44 -11.27
CA ASN A 4 1.90 -11.25 -12.39
C ASN A 4 3.39 -10.97 -12.69
N TYR A 5 3.97 -9.92 -12.11
CA TYR A 5 5.37 -9.56 -12.32
C TYR A 5 6.32 -10.16 -11.28
N ASP A 6 5.87 -10.25 -10.04
CA ASP A 6 6.59 -10.88 -8.92
C ASP A 6 5.61 -11.15 -7.77
N ASN A 7 5.74 -12.31 -7.12
CA ASN A 7 4.88 -12.71 -6.00
C ASN A 7 5.05 -11.82 -4.77
N GLU A 8 6.21 -11.18 -4.60
CA GLU A 8 6.50 -10.33 -3.45
C GLU A 8 5.59 -9.09 -3.38
N LEU A 9 5.10 -8.63 -4.53
CA LEU A 9 4.14 -7.52 -4.61
C LEU A 9 2.82 -7.82 -3.87
N TRP A 10 2.41 -9.09 -3.78
CA TRP A 10 1.23 -9.49 -3.01
C TRP A 10 1.41 -9.35 -1.50
N THR A 11 2.66 -9.33 -1.03
CA THR A 11 2.98 -9.26 0.40
C THR A 11 3.02 -7.82 0.93
N VAL A 12 2.88 -6.84 0.04
CA VAL A 12 3.08 -5.41 0.34
C VAL A 12 1.94 -4.81 1.17
N PHE A 13 0.72 -5.34 1.11
CA PHE A 13 -0.35 -4.93 2.02
C PHE A 13 -0.92 -6.17 2.70
N PRO A 14 -0.30 -6.64 3.80
CA PRO A 14 -0.83 -7.78 4.54
C PRO A 14 -2.19 -7.38 5.10
N GLN A 15 -3.12 -8.33 5.14
CA GLN A 15 -4.47 -8.16 5.65
C GLN A 15 -4.79 -9.25 6.69
N LEU A 16 -3.80 -9.53 7.54
CA LEU A 16 -3.84 -10.62 8.53
C LEU A 16 -4.59 -10.19 9.80
N THR A 17 -4.53 -8.90 10.15
CA THR A 17 -5.28 -8.34 11.29
C THR A 17 -6.40 -7.41 10.83
N GLU A 18 -7.35 -7.13 11.70
CA GLU A 18 -8.44 -6.20 11.43
C GLU A 18 -7.93 -4.76 11.26
N GLU A 19 -6.88 -4.36 11.99
CA GLU A 19 -6.24 -3.06 11.82
C GLU A 19 -5.61 -2.92 10.44
N GLN A 20 -4.98 -3.98 9.94
CA GLN A 20 -4.36 -4.01 8.62
C GLN A 20 -5.41 -3.88 7.51
N LYS A 21 -6.51 -4.64 7.60
CA LYS A 21 -7.66 -4.54 6.68
C LYS A 21 -8.24 -3.12 6.69
N LYS A 22 -8.47 -2.57 7.88
CA LYS A 22 -8.98 -1.20 8.05
C LYS A 22 -8.05 -0.15 7.45
N CYS A 23 -6.73 -0.29 7.61
CA CYS A 23 -5.77 0.61 6.97
C CYS A 23 -5.85 0.52 5.45
N PHE A 24 -5.97 -0.68 4.89
CA PHE A 24 -6.09 -0.87 3.45
C PHE A 24 -7.39 -0.27 2.90
N GLU A 25 -8.52 -0.45 3.58
CA GLU A 25 -9.79 0.20 3.21
C GLU A 25 -9.72 1.73 3.28
N LEU A 26 -9.05 2.28 4.30
CA LEU A 26 -8.81 3.71 4.39
C LEU A 26 -7.99 4.22 3.21
N LEU A 27 -6.94 3.50 2.82
CA LEU A 27 -6.11 3.83 1.66
C LEU A 27 -6.93 3.83 0.36
N GLU A 28 -7.79 2.83 0.15
CA GLU A 28 -8.64 2.72 -1.03
C GLU A 28 -9.62 3.89 -1.14
N LYS A 29 -10.27 4.24 -0.01
CA LYS A 29 -11.25 5.34 0.07
C LYS A 29 -10.60 6.72 0.01
N ALA A 30 -9.34 6.85 0.46
CA ALA A 30 -8.65 8.13 0.60
C ALA A 30 -8.67 8.97 -0.68
N TYR A 31 -8.64 8.35 -1.86
CA TYR A 31 -8.63 9.10 -3.12
C TYR A 31 -9.85 10.02 -3.28
N VAL A 32 -11.03 9.60 -2.85
CA VAL A 32 -12.27 10.38 -2.96
C VAL A 32 -12.63 10.99 -1.61
N ASP A 33 -12.70 10.16 -0.57
CA ASP A 33 -13.32 10.53 0.70
C ASP A 33 -12.45 11.53 1.47
N ALA A 34 -11.13 11.43 1.41
CA ALA A 34 -10.25 12.38 2.09
C ALA A 34 -10.38 13.82 1.56
N ARG A 35 -10.92 14.01 0.34
CA ARG A 35 -11.14 15.34 -0.25
C ARG A 35 -12.53 15.89 0.04
N TYR A 36 -13.55 15.03 0.10
CA TYR A 36 -14.95 15.47 0.06
C TYR A 36 -15.78 15.04 1.27
N ASP A 37 -15.39 13.98 1.98
CA ASP A 37 -16.08 13.50 3.17
C ASP A 37 -15.46 14.07 4.45
N LYS A 38 -16.22 14.91 5.16
CA LYS A 38 -15.81 15.47 6.46
C LYS A 38 -15.67 14.40 7.56
N ASN A 39 -16.27 13.23 7.36
CA ASN A 39 -16.20 12.10 8.27
C ASN A 39 -15.03 11.17 7.97
N TYR A 40 -14.27 11.39 6.88
CA TYR A 40 -13.04 10.66 6.66
C TYR A 40 -12.05 10.96 7.79
N LYS A 41 -11.66 9.93 8.54
CA LYS A 41 -10.71 10.02 9.64
C LYS A 41 -9.67 8.92 9.50
N ILE A 42 -8.42 9.32 9.61
CA ILE A 42 -7.27 8.43 9.68
C ILE A 42 -6.39 8.90 10.85
N THR A 43 -5.92 7.97 11.68
CA THR A 43 -5.02 8.32 12.78
C THR A 43 -3.58 8.46 12.28
N LYS A 44 -2.71 9.06 13.11
CA LYS A 44 -1.30 9.20 12.80
C LYS A 44 -0.63 7.83 12.63
N GLU A 45 -0.97 6.87 13.48
CA GLU A 45 -0.41 5.52 13.49
C GLU A 45 -0.80 4.78 12.21
N GLN A 46 -2.06 4.89 11.79
CA GLN A 46 -2.54 4.31 10.53
C GLN A 46 -1.84 4.95 9.32
N LEU A 47 -1.67 6.27 9.34
CA LEU A 47 -0.97 6.97 8.27
C LEU A 47 0.51 6.57 8.17
N LEU A 48 1.22 6.50 9.30
CA LEU A 48 2.61 6.07 9.35
C LEU A 48 2.77 4.62 8.86
N TYR A 49 1.86 3.73 9.26
CA TYR A 49 1.82 2.37 8.74
C TYR A 49 1.67 2.34 7.21
N LEU A 50 0.73 3.10 6.66
CA LEU A 50 0.52 3.15 5.20
C LEU A 50 1.74 3.71 4.46
N ILE A 51 2.43 4.71 5.02
CA ILE A 51 3.67 5.25 4.45
C ILE A 51 4.73 4.14 4.36
N GLU A 52 4.96 3.39 5.44
CA GLU A 52 5.91 2.27 5.46
C GLU A 52 5.58 1.22 4.38
N ARG A 53 4.29 0.90 4.20
CA ARG A 53 3.86 -0.06 3.17
C ARG A 53 4.13 0.46 1.75
N ILE A 54 3.91 1.75 1.51
CA ILE A 54 4.18 2.39 0.21
C ILE A 54 5.69 2.46 -0.07
N GLU A 55 6.51 2.74 0.94
CA GLU A 55 7.97 2.71 0.80
C GLU A 55 8.45 1.31 0.39
N LYS A 56 7.95 0.26 1.07
CA LYS A 56 8.24 -1.13 0.70
C LYS A 56 7.76 -1.47 -0.72
N LEU A 57 6.60 -0.96 -1.15
CA LEU A 57 6.12 -1.13 -2.53
C LEU A 57 7.12 -0.58 -3.54
N LYS A 58 7.63 0.65 -3.28
CA LYS A 58 8.58 1.34 -4.15
C LYS A 58 9.88 0.57 -4.28
N GLU A 59 10.45 0.11 -3.15
CA GLU A 59 11.68 -0.68 -3.13
C GLU A 59 11.55 -1.98 -3.93
N ILE A 60 10.48 -2.74 -3.71
CA ILE A 60 10.24 -4.01 -4.43
C ILE A 60 10.10 -3.73 -5.93
N THR A 61 9.32 -2.71 -6.29
CA THR A 61 9.09 -2.34 -7.70
C THR A 61 10.39 -1.92 -8.38
N GLU A 62 11.20 -1.09 -7.73
CA GLU A 62 12.50 -0.65 -8.24
C GLU A 62 13.44 -1.84 -8.45
N ARG A 63 13.53 -2.75 -7.48
CA ARG A 63 14.35 -3.96 -7.60
C ARG A 63 13.91 -4.86 -8.76
N ILE A 64 12.60 -5.11 -8.90
CA ILE A 64 12.05 -5.92 -10.01
C ILE A 64 12.38 -5.26 -11.35
N TYR A 65 12.22 -3.94 -11.44
CA TYR A 65 12.49 -3.18 -12.66
C TYR A 65 13.97 -3.23 -13.06
N LEU A 66 14.88 -2.96 -12.12
CA LEU A 66 16.32 -3.01 -12.37
C LEU A 66 16.79 -4.43 -12.73
N ALA A 67 16.25 -5.46 -12.09
CA ALA A 67 16.56 -6.86 -12.43
C ALA A 67 16.12 -7.23 -13.85
N ARG A 68 15.09 -6.59 -14.40
CA ARG A 68 14.64 -6.80 -15.79
C ARG A 68 15.47 -6.08 -16.82
N ILE A 69 15.95 -4.87 -16.51
CA ILE A 69 16.78 -4.09 -17.44
C ILE A 69 18.21 -4.63 -17.51
N ASN A 70 18.75 -5.10 -16.39
CA ASN A 70 20.10 -5.65 -16.32
C ASN A 70 20.18 -7.12 -16.79
N ARG A 71 19.16 -7.61 -17.49
CA ARG A 71 19.08 -8.97 -18.02
C ARG A 71 19.19 -8.94 -19.54
#